data_AF-A0A920M6U8-F1
#
_entry.id   AF-A0A920M6U8-F1
#
_cell.length_a   1.000
_cell.length_b   1.000
_cell.length_c   1.000
_cell.angle_alpha   90.00
_cell.angle_beta   90.00
_cell.angle_gamma   90.00
#
_symmetry.space_group_name_H-M   'P 1'
#
loop_
_entity.id
_entity.type
_entity.pdbx_description
1 polymer ?
#
loop_
_entity_poly.entity_id
_entity_poly.type
_entity_poly.pdbx_seq_one_letter_code
_entity_poly.pdbx_strand_id
1 'polypeptide(L)'
;MSQTLLKLLKENRNSCCIDVLAPSWALPIFKRMKEVTTTIELPFAHGEIKIKERKIFAEKIKKNNYDQAIILPNSLKSALIPYFADKKYQNRLERRNEISSFK
;
A
#
# COMPACT_ATOMS: atom_id res chain seq x y z
N MET A 1 1.05 11.45 -10.13
CA MET A 1 0.38 10.47 -11.02
C MET A 1 -0.56 9.50 -10.28
N SER A 2 -0.51 9.36 -8.95
CA SER A 2 -1.45 8.48 -8.21
C SER A 2 -2.90 8.98 -8.17
N GLN A 3 -3.15 10.28 -8.35
CA GLN A 3 -4.49 10.87 -8.19
C GLN A 3 -5.53 10.35 -9.20
N THR A 4 -5.15 10.10 -10.45
CA THR A 4 -6.07 9.57 -11.47
C THR A 4 -6.65 8.22 -11.06
N LEU A 5 -5.83 7.35 -10.47
CA LEU A 5 -6.29 6.08 -9.93
C LEU A 5 -7.28 6.29 -8.78
N LEU A 6 -7.00 7.22 -7.86
CA LEU A 6 -7.89 7.50 -6.73
C LEU A 6 -9.27 7.98 -7.20
N LYS A 7 -9.31 8.82 -8.23
CA LYS A 7 -10.57 9.28 -8.87
C LYS A 7 -11.35 8.10 -9.44
N LEU A 8 -10.70 7.28 -10.27
CA LEU A 8 -11.35 6.11 -10.87
C LEU A 8 -11.87 5.10 -9.83
N LEU A 9 -11.15 4.94 -8.71
CA LEU A 9 -11.60 4.07 -7.63
C LEU A 9 -12.86 4.62 -6.94
N LYS A 10 -12.91 5.93 -6.67
CA LYS A 10 -14.10 6.58 -6.11
C LYS A 10 -15.29 6.59 -7.07
N GLU A 11 -15.05 6.75 -8.37
CA GLU A 11 -16.10 6.70 -9.41
C GLU A 11 -16.70 5.29 -9.55
N ASN A 12 -15.88 4.25 -9.55
CA ASN A 12 -16.36 2.88 -9.66
C ASN A 12 -16.91 2.32 -8.34
N ARG A 13 -16.56 2.92 -7.19
CA ARG A 13 -16.96 2.49 -5.85
C ARG A 13 -17.21 3.70 -4.95
N ASN A 14 -18.39 4.31 -5.07
CA ASN A 14 -18.78 5.53 -4.36
C ASN A 14 -18.53 5.50 -2.84
N SER A 15 -18.67 4.34 -2.17
CA SER A 15 -18.50 4.19 -0.72
C SER A 15 -17.13 3.64 -0.30
N CYS A 16 -16.16 3.52 -1.21
CA CYS A 16 -14.85 2.97 -0.87
C CYS A 16 -14.03 3.94 -0.02
N CYS A 17 -13.51 3.46 1.12
CA CYS A 17 -12.52 4.19 1.92
C CYS A 17 -11.12 3.95 1.36
N ILE A 18 -10.39 5.02 1.08
CA ILE A 18 -9.04 4.92 0.53
C ILE A 18 -8.04 5.49 1.51
N ASP A 19 -7.25 4.61 2.11
CA ASP A 19 -6.17 5.00 2.99
C ASP A 19 -4.83 4.95 2.25
N VAL A 20 -4.06 6.02 2.37
CA VAL A 20 -2.78 6.15 1.66
C VAL A 20 -1.63 6.06 2.64
N LEU A 21 -0.77 5.07 2.41
CA LEU A 21 0.51 4.92 3.08
C LEU A 21 1.59 5.68 2.32
N ALA A 22 2.17 6.72 2.93
CA ALA A 22 3.16 7.58 2.27
C ALA A 22 4.22 8.12 3.24
N PRO A 23 5.43 8.43 2.75
CA PRO A 23 6.45 9.08 3.58
C PRO A 23 5.98 10.49 3.99
N SER A 24 6.53 10.99 5.10
CA SER A 24 6.15 12.27 5.73
C SER A 24 6.06 13.44 4.77
N TRP A 25 7.04 13.58 3.86
CA TRP A 25 7.08 14.65 2.85
C TRP A 25 5.93 14.59 1.84
N ALA A 26 5.35 13.42 1.59
CA ALA A 26 4.26 13.23 0.64
C ALA A 26 2.88 13.36 1.28
N LEU A 27 2.76 13.19 2.60
CA LEU A 27 1.48 13.25 3.32
C LEU A 27 0.70 14.56 3.08
N PRO A 28 1.32 15.77 3.07
CA PRO A 28 0.58 17.01 2.84
C PRO A 28 -0.12 17.07 1.48
N ILE A 29 0.40 16.35 0.48
CA ILE A 29 -0.19 16.27 -0.85
C ILE A 29 -1.46 15.40 -0.79
N PHE A 30 -1.37 14.22 -0.18
CA PHE A 30 -2.51 13.31 -0.06
C PHE A 30 -3.63 13.84 0.84
N LYS A 31 -3.29 14.59 1.90
CA LYS A 31 -4.27 15.26 2.76
C LYS A 31 -5.13 16.30 2.03
N ARG A 32 -4.68 16.78 0.87
CA ARG A 32 -5.42 17.73 0.03
C ARG A 32 -6.29 17.04 -1.03
N MET A 33 -6.17 15.72 -1.19
CA MET A 33 -6.95 14.94 -2.15
C MET A 33 -8.29 14.53 -1.53
N LYS A 34 -9.41 14.91 -2.15
CA LYS A 34 -10.76 14.59 -1.67
C LYS A 34 -11.06 13.10 -1.72
N GLU A 35 -10.33 12.38 -2.55
CA GLU A 35 -10.47 10.95 -2.77
C GLU A 35 -9.87 10.12 -1.61
N VAL A 36 -8.97 10.71 -0.81
CA VAL A 36 -8.26 10.05 0.29
C VAL A 36 -9.02 10.22 1.60
N THR A 37 -9.30 9.12 2.28
CA THR A 37 -9.97 9.10 3.60
C THR A 37 -8.96 9.36 4.71
N THR A 38 -7.89 8.55 4.78
CA THR A 38 -6.87 8.65 5.80
C THR A 38 -5.48 8.60 5.19
N THR A 39 -4.55 9.38 5.74
CA THR A 39 -3.14 9.27 5.38
C THR A 39 -2.38 8.64 6.54
N ILE A 40 -1.67 7.55 6.28
CA ILE A 40 -0.84 6.85 7.24
C ILE A 40 0.63 7.15 6.91
N GLU A 41 1.34 7.67 7.89
CA GLU A 41 2.77 7.93 7.75
C GLU A 41 3.54 6.61 7.63
N LEU A 42 4.43 6.55 6.65
CA LEU A 42 5.39 5.49 6.50
C LEU A 42 6.68 5.87 7.25
N PRO A 43 6.98 5.27 8.42
CA PRO A 43 8.11 5.66 9.26
C PRO A 43 9.46 5.13 8.76
N PHE A 44 9.56 4.74 7.48
CA PHE A 44 10.76 4.12 6.92
C PHE A 44 11.46 5.05 5.94
N ALA A 45 12.69 5.43 6.25
CA ALA A 45 13.56 6.18 5.36
C ALA A 45 14.09 5.30 4.21
N HIS A 46 14.47 5.94 3.09
CA HIS A 46 15.16 5.27 1.99
C HIS A 46 16.54 4.77 2.46
N GLY A 47 16.78 3.46 2.39
CA GLY A 47 18.08 2.86 2.72
C GLY A 47 18.04 1.82 3.85
N GLU A 48 17.06 1.89 4.75
CA GLU A 48 17.01 0.98 5.91
C GLU A 48 16.14 -0.26 5.65
N ILE A 49 16.78 -1.44 5.66
CA ILE A 49 16.11 -2.73 5.56
C ILE A 49 15.67 -3.18 6.96
N LYS A 50 14.78 -2.41 7.57
CA LYS A 50 14.19 -2.68 8.90
C LYS A 50 13.04 -3.69 8.82
N ILE A 51 13.36 -4.94 8.46
CA ILE A 51 12.35 -5.99 8.22
C ILE A 51 11.49 -6.25 9.46
N LYS A 52 12.10 -6.29 10.66
CA LYS A 52 11.38 -6.49 11.92
C LYS A 52 10.37 -5.37 12.18
N GLU A 53 10.77 -4.11 12.03
CA GLU A 53 9.87 -2.97 12.21
C GLU A 53 8.76 -2.94 11.15
N ARG A 54 9.06 -3.30 9.89
CA ARG A 54 8.04 -3.45 8.84
C ARG A 54 7.01 -4.52 9.18
N LYS A 55 7.43 -5.63 9.78
CA LYS A 55 6.51 -6.68 10.25
C LYS A 55 5.62 -6.18 11.39
N ILE A 56 6.19 -5.52 12.40
CA ILE A 56 5.43 -4.92 13.52
C ILE A 56 4.43 -3.88 12.99
N PHE A 57 4.86 -3.05 12.04
CA PHE A 57 4.02 -2.04 11.41
C PHE A 57 2.89 -2.66 10.57
N ALA A 58 3.19 -3.74 9.82
CA ALA A 58 2.19 -4.47 9.07
C ALA A 58 1.13 -5.13 9.98
N GLU A 59 1.51 -5.67 11.14
CA GLU A 59 0.54 -6.19 12.12
C GLU A 59 -0.38 -5.09 12.68
N LYS A 60 0.12 -3.86 12.84
CA LYS A 60 -0.74 -2.70 13.21
C LYS A 60 -1.72 -2.38 12.08
N ILE A 61 -1.27 -2.34 10.84
CA ILE A 61 -2.11 -2.07 9.66
C ILE A 61 -3.16 -3.17 9.45
N LYS A 62 -2.81 -4.43 9.72
CA LYS A 62 -3.70 -5.57 9.60
C LYS A 62 -4.97 -5.41 10.45
N LYS A 63 -4.90 -4.72 11.59
CA LYS A 63 -6.08 -4.43 12.42
C LYS A 63 -7.13 -3.56 11.73
N ASN A 64 -6.76 -2.83 10.69
CA ASN A 64 -7.69 -1.99 9.93
C ASN A 64 -8.53 -2.80 8.92
N ASN A 65 -8.27 -4.12 8.78
CA ASN A 65 -9.08 -5.04 7.96
C ASN A 65 -9.36 -4.55 6.53
N TYR A 66 -8.32 -4.08 5.82
CA TYR A 66 -8.46 -3.64 4.43
C TYR A 66 -8.84 -4.80 3.49
N ASP A 67 -9.82 -4.57 2.61
CA ASP A 67 -10.23 -5.55 1.59
C ASP A 67 -9.22 -5.71 0.45
N GLN A 68 -8.46 -4.64 0.17
CA GLN A 68 -7.54 -4.58 -0.96
C GLN A 68 -6.36 -3.66 -0.66
N ALA A 69 -5.16 -4.09 -1.07
CA ALA A 69 -3.96 -3.25 -1.11
C ALA A 69 -3.53 -3.02 -2.57
N ILE A 70 -3.23 -1.77 -2.92
CA ILE A 70 -2.69 -1.38 -4.23
C ILE A 70 -1.31 -0.76 -4.03
N ILE A 71 -0.29 -1.34 -4.68
CA ILE A 71 1.09 -0.86 -4.60
C ILE A 71 1.43 -0.15 -5.90
N LEU A 72 1.77 1.13 -5.80
CA LEU A 72 2.15 1.96 -6.94
C LEU A 72 3.65 1.98 -7.24
N PRO A 73 4.57 1.97 -6.24
CA PRO A 73 5.99 1.98 -6.54
C PRO A 73 6.45 0.61 -7.08
N ASN A 74 7.30 0.63 -8.11
CA ASN A 74 7.92 -0.57 -8.70
C ASN A 74 9.01 -1.22 -7.80
N SER A 75 9.09 -0.86 -6.52
CA SER A 75 10.11 -1.41 -5.62
C SER A 75 9.53 -2.52 -4.74
N LEU A 76 10.21 -3.68 -4.73
CA LEU A 76 9.92 -4.86 -3.91
C LEU A 76 9.73 -4.52 -2.42
N LYS A 77 10.45 -3.49 -1.92
CA LYS A 77 10.39 -3.03 -0.53
C LYS A 77 9.00 -2.50 -0.13
N SER A 78 8.25 -2.00 -1.11
CA SER A 78 6.88 -1.49 -0.91
C SER A 78 5.86 -2.62 -0.77
N ALA A 79 6.18 -3.81 -1.27
CA ALA A 79 5.33 -5.00 -1.21
C ALA A 79 5.42 -5.78 0.10
N LEU A 80 6.46 -5.52 0.90
CA LEU A 80 6.63 -6.20 2.18
C LEU A 80 5.52 -5.88 3.19
N ILE A 81 5.05 -4.63 3.25
CA ILE A 81 4.02 -4.24 4.22
C ILE A 81 2.67 -4.91 3.87
N PRO A 82 2.17 -4.84 2.63
CA PRO A 82 0.98 -5.59 2.22
C PRO A 82 1.15 -7.11 2.35
N TYR A 83 2.33 -7.65 2.03
CA TYR A 83 2.63 -9.08 2.16
C TYR A 83 2.52 -9.58 3.62
N PHE A 84 2.98 -8.78 4.58
CA PHE A 84 2.85 -9.14 6.00
C PHE A 84 1.46 -8.82 6.57
N ALA A 85 0.76 -7.84 6.01
CA ALA A 85 -0.56 -7.44 6.48
C ALA A 85 -1.68 -8.41 6.05
N ASP A 86 -1.53 -9.13 4.92
CA ASP A 86 -2.58 -10.00 4.39
C ASP A 86 -2.04 -11.28 3.73
N LYS A 87 -2.57 -12.45 4.14
CA LYS A 87 -2.29 -13.77 3.53
C LYS A 87 -2.80 -13.84 2.08
N LYS A 88 -3.91 -13.17 1.74
CA LYS A 88 -4.47 -13.18 0.37
C LYS A 88 -3.57 -12.44 -0.61
N TYR A 89 -2.80 -11.46 -0.14
CA TYR A 89 -1.80 -10.74 -0.92
C TYR A 89 -0.55 -11.61 -1.22
N GLN A 90 -0.16 -12.50 -0.29
CA GLN A 90 0.94 -13.46 -0.46
C GLN A 90 0.70 -14.35 -1.69
N ASN A 91 -0.50 -14.94 -1.80
CA ASN A 91 -0.90 -15.78 -2.93
C ASN A 91 -0.94 -15.03 -4.28
N ARG A 92 -1.14 -13.71 -4.29
CA ARG A 92 -1.17 -12.89 -5.52
C ARG A 92 0.22 -12.48 -6.00
N LEU A 93 1.15 -12.23 -5.06
CA LEU A 93 2.55 -11.96 -5.38
C LEU A 93 3.27 -13.21 -5.90
N GLU A 94 3.00 -14.38 -5.30
CA GLU A 94 3.54 -15.67 -5.73
C GLU A 94 3.15 -15.96 -7.19
N ARG A 95 1.86 -15.81 -7.54
CA ARG A 95 1.41 -15.93 -8.93
C ARG A 95 2.08 -14.94 -9.89
N ARG A 96 2.40 -13.72 -9.43
CA ARG A 96 3.07 -12.72 -10.27
C ARG A 96 4.54 -13.06 -10.51
N ASN A 97 5.21 -13.67 -9.53
CA ASN A 97 6.57 -14.17 -9.67
C ASN A 97 6.63 -15.44 -10.52
N GLU A 98 5.63 -16.34 -10.44
CA GLU A 98 5.52 -17.49 -11.34
C GLU A 98 5.33 -17.07 -12.81
N ILE A 99 4.48 -16.06 -13.07
CA ILE A 99 4.28 -15.54 -14.44
C ILE A 99 5.53 -14.80 -14.96
N SER A 100 6.33 -14.20 -14.07
CA SER A 100 7.62 -13.60 -14.44
C SER A 100 8.73 -14.64 -14.69
N SER A 101 8.51 -15.90 -14.33
CA SER A 101 9.45 -17.01 -14.55
C SER A 101 9.13 -17.82 -15.83
N PHE A 102 8.11 -17.42 -16.59
CA PHE A 102 7.85 -17.85 -17.96
C PHE A 102 8.37 -16.79 -18.95
N LYS A 103 9.69 -16.59 -18.96
CA LYS A 103 10.41 -15.96 -20.05
C LYS A 103 11.76 -16.65 -20.22
#